data_AF-A0A2D4P122-F1
#
_entry.id   AF-A0A2D4P122-F1
#
_cell.length_a   1.000
_cell.length_b   1.000
_cell.length_c   1.000
_cell.angle_alpha   90.00
_cell.angle_beta   90.00
_cell.angle_gamma   90.00
#
_symmetry.space_group_name_H-M   'P 1'
#
loop_
_entity.id
_entity.type
_entity.pdbx_description
1 polymer ?
#
loop_
_entity_poly.entity_id
_entity_poly.type
_entity_poly.pdbx_seq_one_letter_code
_entity_poly.pdbx_strand_id
1 'polypeptide(L)'
;MELENIVANTVLLKAREGGGGNRKGKSKKWRQMLQFPHISQCEDLRHTLERDYHSLCDKLPIGRLLFRQFCDTRLELMRCVKFLDAVAEYEVTPDEKQKECGKRLIELYLNPKSADHVPEVPLELVNLCSEQLEQEPSKELFKESTKLIHDYLSVAPFADYLDSVYFNRFLQWKYLERRHVSKNTFRQYRVLGKGGFGEVCACQVRATGKMYACKKLEKKRIKKRKGEAMALNEKQILEKVNSRFVVSLSYAYETKDALCLVLTLMNGGDLKFHIYHMGEAGFEEPRAVFYAAEICCG
;
A
#
# COMPACT_ATOMS: atom_id res chain seq x y z
N MET A 1 28.67 -11.92 24.10
CA MET A 1 27.50 -12.55 23.45
C MET A 1 26.18 -12.22 24.14
N GLU A 2 26.01 -12.43 25.46
CA GLU A 2 24.74 -12.08 26.15
C GLU A 2 24.45 -10.58 26.21
N LEU A 3 25.43 -9.75 26.61
CA LEU A 3 25.24 -8.31 26.70
C LEU A 3 24.93 -7.66 25.33
N GLU A 4 25.63 -8.09 24.28
CA GLU A 4 25.40 -7.60 22.91
C GLU A 4 24.00 -7.95 22.41
N ASN A 5 23.51 -9.15 22.70
CA ASN A 5 22.15 -9.57 22.37
C ASN A 5 21.12 -8.74 23.13
N ILE A 6 21.30 -8.52 24.44
CA ILE A 6 20.41 -7.70 25.25
C ILE A 6 20.35 -6.27 24.69
N VAL A 7 21.50 -5.65 24.45
CA VAL A 7 21.59 -4.29 23.90
C VAL A 7 20.89 -4.22 22.54
N ALA A 8 21.14 -5.17 21.65
CA ALA A 8 20.53 -5.19 20.32
C ALA A 8 19.01 -5.38 20.38
N ASN A 9 18.50 -6.14 21.35
CA ASN A 9 17.07 -6.34 21.59
C ASN A 9 16.41 -5.08 22.12
N THR A 10 16.99 -4.45 23.15
CA THR A 10 16.48 -3.20 23.72
C THR A 10 16.44 -2.09 22.68
N VAL A 11 17.47 -1.99 21.84
CA VAL A 11 17.52 -1.00 20.74
C VAL A 11 16.41 -1.26 19.72
N LEU A 12 16.14 -2.53 19.36
CA LEU A 12 15.06 -2.86 18.44
C LEU A 12 13.68 -2.56 19.05
N LEU A 13 13.43 -2.92 20.31
CA LEU A 13 12.17 -2.65 21.00
C LEU A 13 11.87 -1.14 21.03
N LYS A 14 12.86 -0.34 21.42
CA LYS A 14 12.74 1.13 21.41
C LYS A 14 12.45 1.69 20.02
N ALA A 15 13.02 1.09 18.97
CA ALA A 15 12.74 1.50 17.59
C ALA A 15 11.30 1.14 17.15
N ARG A 16 10.76 0.00 17.62
CA ARG A 16 9.39 -0.44 17.35
C ARG A 16 8.33 0.43 18.03
N GLU A 17 8.60 0.92 19.24
CA GLU A 17 7.73 1.86 19.97
C GLU A 17 7.70 3.28 19.38
N GLY A 18 8.35 3.50 18.23
CA GLY A 18 8.41 4.79 17.54
C GLY A 18 9.72 5.55 17.74
N GLY A 19 10.70 5.00 18.45
CA GLY A 19 11.97 5.67 18.74
C GLY A 19 11.80 6.79 19.77
N GLY A 20 12.83 7.01 20.60
CA GLY A 20 12.75 7.90 21.76
C GLY A 20 12.62 9.39 21.44
N GLY A 21 11.44 9.85 21.02
CA GLY A 21 11.05 11.27 20.92
C GLY A 21 10.05 11.59 19.81
N ASN A 22 9.69 12.88 19.70
CA ASN A 22 8.63 13.42 18.81
C ASN A 22 8.81 13.15 17.30
N ARG A 23 9.94 12.59 16.88
CA ARG A 23 10.29 12.37 15.46
C ARG A 23 9.84 11.01 14.92
N LYS A 24 9.26 10.14 15.76
CA LYS A 24 8.76 8.81 15.36
C LYS A 24 9.80 8.03 14.53
N GLY A 25 11.06 8.02 14.98
CA GLY A 25 12.18 7.32 14.31
C GLY A 25 12.87 8.08 13.16
N LYS A 26 12.34 9.22 12.70
CA LYS A 26 12.93 10.00 11.59
C LYS A 26 14.29 10.61 11.95
N SER A 27 15.19 10.66 10.96
CA SER A 27 16.46 11.40 11.02
C SER A 27 16.23 12.88 11.31
N LYS A 28 17.14 13.54 12.05
CA LYS A 28 17.07 15.00 12.28
C LYS A 28 17.06 15.79 10.95
N LYS A 29 17.68 15.24 9.90
CA LYS A 29 17.81 15.84 8.57
C LYS A 29 16.77 15.30 7.55
N TRP A 30 15.68 14.68 7.98
CA TRP A 30 14.73 14.03 7.07
C TRP A 30 14.13 14.97 6.01
N ARG A 31 13.90 16.24 6.37
CA ARG A 31 13.40 17.26 5.43
C ARG A 31 14.37 17.53 4.27
N GLN A 32 15.67 17.53 4.56
CA GLN A 32 16.72 17.66 3.53
C GLN A 32 16.80 16.37 2.69
N MET A 33 16.62 15.20 3.31
CA MET A 33 16.63 13.91 2.60
C MET A 33 15.48 13.79 1.60
N LEU A 34 14.31 14.35 1.91
CA LEU A 34 13.09 14.31 1.08
C LEU A 34 12.72 15.69 0.51
N GLN A 35 13.70 16.56 0.31
CA GLN A 35 13.45 17.85 -0.32
C GLN A 35 13.01 17.62 -1.77
N PHE A 36 11.91 18.25 -2.17
CA PHE A 36 11.43 18.13 -3.53
C PHE A 36 12.41 18.77 -4.52
N PRO A 37 12.56 18.16 -5.72
CA PRO A 37 13.31 18.78 -6.80
C PRO A 37 12.56 19.99 -7.35
N HIS A 38 13.27 20.84 -8.10
CA HIS A 38 12.63 21.86 -8.92
C HIS A 38 11.82 21.19 -10.04
N ILE A 39 10.71 21.80 -10.47
CA ILE A 39 9.79 21.18 -11.43
C ILE A 39 10.45 20.82 -12.76
N SER A 40 11.43 21.62 -13.22
CA SER A 40 12.19 21.34 -14.43
C SER A 40 12.99 20.04 -14.39
N GLN A 41 13.36 19.55 -13.19
CA GLN A 41 14.06 18.28 -13.03
C GLN A 41 13.11 17.07 -13.16
N CYS A 42 11.81 17.31 -13.23
CA CYS A 42 10.79 16.28 -13.39
C CYS A 42 10.29 16.14 -14.83
N GLU A 43 10.79 16.94 -15.77
CA GLU A 43 10.26 16.97 -17.14
C GLU A 43 10.47 15.64 -17.87
N ASP A 44 11.61 14.99 -17.68
CA ASP A 44 11.86 13.63 -18.20
C ASP A 44 10.83 12.62 -17.68
N LEU A 45 10.37 12.77 -16.42
CA LEU A 45 9.33 11.92 -15.86
C LEU A 45 7.97 12.18 -16.52
N ARG A 46 7.67 13.44 -16.86
CA ARG A 46 6.42 13.79 -17.56
C ARG A 46 6.30 13.07 -18.91
N HIS A 47 7.42 12.91 -19.62
CA HIS A 47 7.43 12.25 -20.93
C HIS A 47 7.52 10.72 -20.85
N THR A 48 8.17 10.18 -19.81
CA THR A 48 8.40 8.72 -19.69
C THR A 48 7.33 7.98 -18.91
N LEU A 49 6.51 8.67 -18.12
CA LEU A 49 5.41 8.05 -17.39
C LEU A 49 4.23 7.76 -18.32
N GLU A 50 3.74 6.53 -18.26
CA GLU A 50 2.51 6.12 -18.91
C GLU A 50 1.32 6.91 -18.34
N ARG A 51 0.49 7.45 -19.24
CA ARG A 51 -0.69 8.26 -18.89
C ARG A 51 -1.92 7.36 -18.72
N ASP A 52 -1.83 6.41 -17.81
CA ASP A 52 -2.95 5.50 -17.48
C ASP A 52 -3.67 5.96 -16.21
N TYR A 53 -4.98 6.24 -16.32
CA TYR A 53 -5.80 6.72 -15.22
C TYR A 53 -5.82 5.74 -14.04
N HIS A 54 -6.02 4.45 -14.29
CA HIS A 54 -6.13 3.44 -13.23
C HIS A 54 -4.79 3.28 -12.48
N SER A 55 -3.66 3.36 -13.17
CA SER A 55 -2.34 3.37 -12.57
C SER A 55 -2.11 4.62 -11.72
N LEU A 56 -2.31 5.81 -12.29
CA LEU A 56 -1.94 7.07 -11.67
C LEU A 56 -2.91 7.54 -10.58
N CYS A 57 -4.21 7.36 -10.77
CA CYS A 57 -5.25 7.96 -9.94
C CYS A 57 -5.97 6.96 -9.03
N ASP A 58 -5.74 5.66 -9.20
CA ASP A 58 -6.36 4.63 -8.37
C ASP A 58 -5.32 3.74 -7.67
N LYS A 59 -4.51 3.00 -8.42
CA LYS A 59 -3.53 2.04 -7.87
C LYS A 59 -2.41 2.70 -7.08
N LEU A 60 -1.90 3.86 -7.51
CA LEU A 60 -0.80 4.55 -6.85
C LEU A 60 -1.33 5.45 -5.70
N PRO A 61 -1.03 5.16 -4.42
CA PRO A 61 -1.69 5.85 -3.30
C PRO A 61 -1.48 7.38 -3.27
N ILE A 62 -0.27 7.85 -3.61
CA ILE A 62 0.03 9.29 -3.67
C ILE A 62 -0.66 9.94 -4.86
N GLY A 63 -0.75 9.24 -5.99
CA GLY A 63 -1.43 9.74 -7.18
C GLY A 63 -2.95 9.82 -6.96
N ARG A 64 -3.56 8.77 -6.38
CA ARG A 64 -4.96 8.79 -5.90
C ARG A 64 -5.23 9.93 -4.95
N LEU A 65 -4.35 10.17 -3.98
CA LEU A 65 -4.51 11.27 -3.03
C LEU A 65 -4.46 12.64 -3.73
N LEU A 66 -3.50 12.86 -4.63
CA LEU A 66 -3.35 14.13 -5.34
C LEU A 66 -4.48 14.37 -6.35
N PHE A 67 -4.95 13.32 -7.02
CA PHE A 67 -6.12 13.37 -7.89
C PHE A 67 -7.37 13.75 -7.10
N ARG A 68 -7.56 13.19 -5.90
CA ARG A 68 -8.67 13.58 -5.02
C ARG A 68 -8.58 15.03 -4.55
N GLN A 69 -7.39 15.49 -4.16
CA GLN A 69 -7.18 16.90 -3.81
C GLN A 69 -7.45 17.85 -4.99
N PHE A 70 -7.23 17.39 -6.22
CA PHE A 70 -7.63 18.10 -7.43
C PHE A 70 -9.16 18.08 -7.60
N CYS A 71 -9.80 16.93 -7.45
CA CYS A 71 -11.27 16.80 -7.52
C CYS A 71 -11.99 17.68 -6.48
N ASP A 72 -11.42 17.85 -5.28
CA ASP A 72 -11.98 18.71 -4.22
C ASP A 72 -12.10 20.19 -4.63
N THR A 73 -11.40 20.61 -5.69
CA THR A 73 -11.49 21.99 -6.21
C THR A 73 -12.74 22.24 -7.08
N ARG A 74 -13.44 21.18 -7.48
CA ARG A 74 -14.58 21.21 -8.41
C ARG A 74 -15.76 20.42 -7.86
N LEU A 75 -16.92 21.07 -7.72
CA LEU A 75 -18.07 20.48 -7.03
C LEU A 75 -18.56 19.20 -7.73
N GLU A 76 -18.57 19.16 -9.06
CA GLU A 76 -18.91 18.00 -9.88
C GLU A 76 -18.00 16.80 -9.62
N LEU A 77 -16.69 17.02 -9.52
CA LEU A 77 -15.75 15.93 -9.26
C LEU A 77 -15.74 15.49 -7.80
N MET A 78 -15.86 16.44 -6.88
CA MET A 78 -15.93 16.15 -5.46
C MET A 78 -17.12 15.21 -5.16
N ARG A 79 -18.27 15.43 -5.79
CA ARG A 79 -19.45 14.55 -5.66
C ARG A 79 -19.17 13.13 -6.17
N CYS A 80 -18.51 12.99 -7.32
CA CYS A 80 -18.07 11.70 -7.84
C CYS A 80 -17.15 10.96 -6.85
N VAL A 81 -16.16 11.64 -6.28
CA VAL A 81 -15.22 11.06 -5.31
C VAL A 81 -15.94 10.63 -4.03
N LYS A 82 -16.85 11.46 -3.51
CA LYS A 82 -17.66 11.14 -2.33
C LYS A 82 -18.59 9.95 -2.56
N PHE A 83 -19.18 9.84 -3.75
CA PHE A 83 -19.96 8.66 -4.14
C PHE A 83 -19.11 7.39 -4.10
N LEU A 84 -17.92 7.40 -4.70
CA LEU A 84 -17.00 6.25 -4.68
C LEU A 84 -16.60 5.85 -3.25
N ASP A 85 -16.39 6.82 -2.36
CA ASP A 85 -16.11 6.55 -0.93
C ASP A 85 -17.31 5.92 -0.22
N ALA A 86 -18.53 6.40 -0.50
CA ALA A 86 -19.75 5.84 0.06
C ALA A 86 -19.99 4.40 -0.42
N VAL A 87 -19.70 4.09 -1.70
CA VAL A 87 -19.77 2.72 -2.22
C VAL A 87 -18.74 1.82 -1.53
N ALA A 88 -17.50 2.29 -1.36
CA ALA A 88 -16.47 1.53 -0.65
C ALA A 88 -16.83 1.26 0.82
N GLU A 89 -17.54 2.19 1.48
CA GLU A 89 -18.09 1.96 2.84
C GLU A 89 -19.24 0.95 2.82
N TYR A 90 -20.14 1.02 1.83
CA TYR A 90 -21.23 0.07 1.65
C TYR A 90 -20.73 -1.37 1.46
N GLU A 91 -19.68 -1.59 0.67
CA GLU A 91 -19.12 -2.93 0.38
C GLU A 91 -18.60 -3.67 1.63
N VAL A 92 -18.18 -2.91 2.66
CA VAL A 92 -17.66 -3.45 3.93
C VAL A 92 -18.66 -3.32 5.08
N THR A 93 -19.85 -2.79 4.81
CA THR A 93 -20.91 -2.65 5.81
C THR A 93 -21.45 -4.04 6.20
N PRO A 94 -21.67 -4.33 7.49
CA PRO A 94 -22.29 -5.57 7.93
C PRO A 94 -23.66 -5.78 7.31
N ASP A 95 -24.01 -7.03 7.03
CA ASP A 95 -25.20 -7.40 6.28
C ASP A 95 -26.49 -6.86 6.93
N GLU A 96 -26.53 -6.73 8.27
CA GLU A 96 -27.69 -6.19 9.00
C GLU A 96 -27.94 -4.69 8.73
N LYS A 97 -26.90 -3.93 8.37
CA LYS A 97 -26.97 -2.48 8.11
C LYS A 97 -26.87 -2.13 6.63
N GLN A 98 -26.59 -3.12 5.78
CA GLN A 98 -26.31 -2.90 4.37
C GLN A 98 -27.49 -2.25 3.64
N LYS A 99 -28.72 -2.71 3.92
CA LYS A 99 -29.93 -2.15 3.31
C LYS A 99 -30.13 -0.65 3.61
N GLU A 100 -29.95 -0.25 4.87
CA GLU A 100 -30.06 1.15 5.29
C GLU A 100 -28.97 2.02 4.65
N CYS A 101 -27.73 1.52 4.64
CA CYS A 101 -26.59 2.18 4.01
C CYS A 101 -26.84 2.42 2.51
N GLY A 102 -27.31 1.39 1.79
CA GLY A 102 -27.63 1.48 0.37
C GLY A 102 -28.73 2.50 0.06
N LYS A 103 -29.79 2.57 0.89
CA LYS A 103 -30.88 3.55 0.71
C LYS A 103 -30.37 4.97 0.84
N ARG A 104 -29.55 5.24 1.86
CA ARG A 104 -28.93 6.54 2.08
C ARG A 104 -28.01 6.94 0.92
N LEU A 105 -27.26 6.00 0.37
CA LEU A 105 -26.38 6.23 -0.77
C LEU A 105 -27.18 6.63 -2.02
N ILE A 106 -28.25 5.89 -2.33
CA ILE A 106 -29.14 6.19 -3.46
C ILE A 106 -29.78 7.58 -3.27
N GLU A 107 -30.30 7.87 -2.08
CA GLU A 107 -30.95 9.15 -1.78
C GLU A 107 -29.98 10.34 -1.86
N LEU A 108 -28.73 10.17 -1.43
CA LEU A 108 -27.76 11.26 -1.39
C LEU A 108 -27.09 11.53 -2.74
N TYR A 109 -26.75 10.49 -3.51
CA TYR A 109 -25.93 10.64 -4.71
C TYR A 109 -26.67 10.34 -6.02
N LEU A 110 -27.70 9.48 -5.98
CA LEU A 110 -28.41 9.03 -7.19
C LEU A 110 -29.79 9.70 -7.35
N ASN A 111 -30.23 10.49 -6.37
CA ASN A 111 -31.46 11.28 -6.44
C ASN A 111 -31.19 12.63 -7.16
N PRO A 112 -31.87 12.93 -8.29
CA PRO A 112 -31.70 14.19 -9.01
C PRO A 112 -32.01 15.46 -8.21
N LYS A 113 -32.77 15.35 -7.11
CA LYS A 113 -33.09 16.47 -6.22
C LYS A 113 -32.02 16.73 -5.16
N SER A 114 -31.05 15.83 -5.00
CA SER A 114 -29.99 15.97 -4.02
C SER A 114 -28.94 16.99 -4.48
N ALA A 115 -28.40 17.76 -3.53
CA ALA A 115 -27.29 18.67 -3.79
C ALA A 115 -26.00 17.92 -4.18
N ASP A 116 -25.83 16.68 -3.69
CA ASP A 116 -24.68 15.81 -3.98
C ASP A 116 -24.94 14.86 -5.16
N HIS A 117 -25.99 15.10 -5.97
CA HIS A 117 -26.32 14.25 -7.11
C HIS A 117 -25.16 14.12 -8.12
N VAL A 118 -24.92 12.88 -8.55
CA VAL A 118 -23.95 12.46 -9.57
C VAL A 118 -24.71 12.09 -10.86
N PRO A 119 -24.78 12.99 -11.86
CA PRO A 119 -25.57 12.80 -13.07
C PRO A 119 -25.02 11.74 -14.04
N GLU A 120 -23.78 11.28 -13.83
CA GLU A 120 -23.10 10.29 -14.67
C GLU A 120 -23.69 8.88 -14.53
N VAL A 121 -24.57 8.64 -13.55
CA VAL A 121 -25.30 7.38 -13.37
C VAL A 121 -26.70 7.51 -13.98
N PRO A 122 -27.02 6.76 -15.06
CA PRO A 122 -28.34 6.82 -15.71
C PRO A 122 -29.48 6.38 -14.79
N LEU A 123 -30.66 6.98 -14.97
CA LEU A 123 -31.84 6.71 -14.14
C LEU A 123 -32.27 5.23 -14.20
N GLU A 124 -32.07 4.57 -15.34
CA GLU A 124 -32.36 3.14 -15.52
C GLU A 124 -31.55 2.28 -14.54
N LEU A 125 -30.28 2.63 -14.34
CA LEU A 125 -29.40 1.93 -13.41
C LEU A 125 -29.76 2.23 -11.95
N VAL A 126 -30.16 3.47 -11.65
CA VAL A 126 -30.66 3.85 -10.31
C VAL A 126 -31.90 3.04 -9.93
N ASN A 127 -32.83 2.87 -10.86
CA ASN A 127 -34.04 2.06 -10.65
C ASN A 127 -33.69 0.60 -10.38
N LEU A 128 -32.78 0.03 -11.19
CA LEU A 128 -32.30 -1.35 -11.01
C LEU A 128 -31.65 -1.54 -9.63
N CYS A 129 -30.75 -0.63 -9.22
CA CYS A 129 -30.12 -0.69 -7.90
C CYS A 129 -31.15 -0.60 -6.77
N SER A 130 -32.18 0.24 -6.93
CA SER A 130 -33.25 0.40 -5.94
C SER A 130 -34.10 -0.86 -5.79
N GLU A 131 -34.46 -1.51 -6.90
CA GLU A 131 -35.21 -2.77 -6.90
C GLU A 131 -34.40 -3.92 -6.26
N GLN A 132 -33.13 -4.07 -6.64
CA GLN A 132 -32.25 -5.11 -6.10
C GLN A 132 -32.00 -4.92 -4.60
N LEU A 133 -31.82 -3.67 -4.14
CA LEU A 133 -31.64 -3.35 -2.72
C LEU A 133 -32.86 -3.72 -1.87
N GLU A 134 -34.08 -3.66 -2.43
CA GLU A 134 -35.28 -4.05 -1.70
C GLU A 134 -35.41 -5.57 -1.57
N GLN A 135 -35.00 -6.32 -2.60
CA GLN A 135 -35.06 -7.79 -2.63
C GLN A 135 -33.94 -8.43 -1.80
N GLU A 136 -32.70 -8.31 -2.25
CA GLU A 136 -31.53 -8.93 -1.62
C GLU A 136 -30.31 -8.02 -1.81
N PRO A 137 -29.89 -7.30 -0.75
CA PRO A 137 -28.70 -6.46 -0.81
C PRO A 137 -27.46 -7.28 -1.15
N SER A 138 -26.78 -6.93 -2.23
CA SER A 138 -25.48 -7.50 -2.62
C SER A 138 -24.37 -6.49 -2.37
N LYS A 139 -23.18 -6.97 -1.99
CA LYS A 139 -21.97 -6.12 -1.89
C LYS A 139 -21.56 -5.54 -3.26
N GLU A 140 -21.93 -6.19 -4.35
CA GLU A 140 -21.62 -5.77 -5.72
C GLU A 140 -22.70 -4.85 -6.34
N LEU A 141 -23.70 -4.41 -5.55
CA LEU A 141 -24.88 -3.68 -6.04
C LEU A 141 -24.54 -2.44 -6.90
N PHE A 142 -23.51 -1.69 -6.52
CA PHE A 142 -23.14 -0.44 -7.18
C PHE A 142 -21.96 -0.58 -8.15
N LYS A 143 -21.56 -1.81 -8.51
CA LYS A 143 -20.37 -2.07 -9.33
C LYS A 143 -20.40 -1.35 -10.68
N GLU A 144 -21.53 -1.42 -11.39
CA GLU A 144 -21.68 -0.73 -12.68
C GLU A 144 -21.72 0.79 -12.52
N SER A 145 -22.36 1.30 -11.46
CA SER A 145 -22.35 2.74 -11.15
C SER A 145 -20.93 3.23 -10.88
N THR A 146 -20.16 2.50 -10.08
CA THR A 146 -18.74 2.76 -9.82
C THR A 146 -17.94 2.80 -11.12
N LYS A 147 -18.15 1.84 -12.01
CA LYS A 147 -17.48 1.79 -13.32
C LYS A 147 -17.77 3.04 -14.16
N LEU A 148 -19.03 3.46 -14.25
CA LEU A 148 -19.41 4.67 -14.99
C LEU A 148 -18.74 5.93 -14.45
N ILE A 149 -18.61 6.05 -13.12
CA ILE A 149 -17.89 7.17 -12.51
C ILE A 149 -16.40 7.14 -12.85
N HIS A 150 -15.76 5.96 -12.82
CA HIS A 150 -14.37 5.83 -13.25
C HIS A 150 -14.21 6.14 -14.74
N ASP A 151 -15.12 5.70 -15.60
CA ASP A 151 -15.10 5.99 -17.03
C ASP A 151 -15.18 7.51 -17.27
N TYR A 152 -16.10 8.21 -16.60
CA TYR A 152 -16.18 9.68 -16.64
C TYR A 152 -14.90 10.36 -16.18
N LEU A 153 -14.40 10.00 -14.99
CA LEU A 153 -13.21 10.61 -14.40
C LEU A 153 -11.94 10.36 -15.23
N SER A 154 -11.89 9.27 -16.01
CA SER A 154 -10.73 8.87 -16.80
C SER A 154 -10.48 9.69 -18.07
N VAL A 155 -11.44 10.52 -18.50
CA VAL A 155 -11.36 11.29 -19.75
C VAL A 155 -10.98 12.74 -19.47
N ALA A 156 -11.91 13.70 -19.61
CA ALA A 156 -11.62 15.12 -19.48
C ALA A 156 -11.12 15.49 -18.07
N PRO A 157 -11.70 14.99 -16.96
CA PRO A 157 -11.18 15.26 -15.62
C PRO A 157 -9.73 14.82 -15.42
N PHE A 158 -9.36 13.68 -16.00
CA PHE A 158 -7.98 13.18 -15.94
C PHE A 158 -7.03 14.02 -16.80
N ALA A 159 -7.43 14.44 -18.00
CA ALA A 159 -6.63 15.35 -18.83
C ALA A 159 -6.36 16.68 -18.10
N ASP A 160 -7.39 17.29 -17.51
CA ASP A 160 -7.27 18.51 -16.71
C ASP A 160 -6.31 18.31 -15.52
N TYR A 161 -6.39 17.13 -14.86
CA TYR A 161 -5.49 16.79 -13.77
C TYR A 161 -4.03 16.73 -14.23
N LEU A 162 -3.75 16.10 -15.37
CA LEU A 162 -2.39 15.98 -15.92
C LEU A 162 -1.75 17.34 -16.24
N ASP A 163 -2.56 18.35 -16.57
CA ASP A 163 -2.11 19.73 -16.81
C ASP A 163 -2.09 20.61 -15.55
N SER A 164 -2.50 20.07 -14.40
CA SER A 164 -2.61 20.80 -13.14
C SER A 164 -1.33 20.83 -12.30
N VAL A 165 -1.29 21.75 -11.33
CA VAL A 165 -0.23 21.81 -10.30
C VAL A 165 -0.20 20.57 -9.39
N TYR A 166 -1.29 19.82 -9.29
CA TYR A 166 -1.36 18.58 -8.52
C TYR A 166 -0.55 17.47 -9.19
N PHE A 167 -0.61 17.38 -10.53
CA PHE A 167 0.23 16.45 -11.27
C PHE A 167 1.71 16.86 -11.24
N ASN A 168 2.02 18.17 -11.27
CA ASN A 168 3.39 18.65 -11.01
C ASN A 168 3.91 18.17 -9.64
N ARG A 169 3.07 18.22 -8.59
CA ARG A 169 3.40 17.69 -7.27
C ARG A 169 3.56 16.17 -7.29
N PHE A 170 2.74 15.45 -8.05
CA PHE A 170 2.89 14.00 -8.23
C PHE A 170 4.25 13.65 -8.86
N LEU A 171 4.67 14.38 -9.88
CA LEU A 171 5.98 14.18 -10.52
C LEU A 171 7.14 14.41 -9.55
N GLN A 172 7.06 15.41 -8.67
CA GLN A 172 8.06 15.61 -7.60
C GLN A 172 8.12 14.42 -6.63
N TRP A 173 6.98 13.83 -6.27
CA TRP A 173 6.94 12.61 -5.47
C TRP A 173 7.53 11.40 -6.21
N LYS A 174 7.21 11.24 -7.50
CA LYS A 174 7.77 10.18 -8.35
C LYS A 174 9.26 10.33 -8.55
N TYR A 175 9.76 11.55 -8.64
CA TYR A 175 11.19 11.81 -8.64
C TYR A 175 11.86 11.31 -7.36
N LEU A 176 11.28 11.61 -6.18
CA LEU A 176 11.81 11.11 -4.91
C LEU A 176 11.79 9.58 -4.81
N GLU A 177 10.74 8.92 -5.32
CA GLU A 177 10.62 7.46 -5.40
C GLU A 177 11.74 6.83 -6.24
N ARG A 178 12.09 7.45 -7.38
CA ARG A 178 13.11 6.93 -8.31
C ARG A 178 14.56 7.23 -7.90
N ARG A 179 14.78 7.91 -6.77
CA ARG A 179 16.15 8.18 -6.29
C ARG A 179 16.87 6.89 -5.90
N HIS A 180 18.16 6.85 -6.18
CA HIS A 180 19.01 5.71 -5.88
C HIS A 180 18.95 5.30 -4.39
N VAL A 181 18.65 4.03 -4.15
CA VAL A 181 18.58 3.42 -2.83
C VAL A 181 19.89 2.71 -2.53
N SER A 182 20.43 2.91 -1.32
CA SER A 182 21.67 2.26 -0.89
C SER A 182 21.59 1.85 0.58
N LYS A 183 22.65 1.22 1.07
CA LYS A 183 22.82 0.94 2.51
C LYS A 183 22.62 2.19 3.39
N ASN A 184 22.94 3.39 2.88
CA ASN A 184 22.84 4.65 3.61
C ASN A 184 21.39 5.14 3.78
N THR A 185 20.43 4.57 3.05
CA THR A 185 19.00 4.85 3.19
C THR A 185 18.45 4.27 4.51
N PHE A 186 19.10 3.23 5.05
CA PHE A 186 18.59 2.45 6.17
C PHE A 186 19.48 2.55 7.41
N ARG A 187 18.87 2.42 8.59
CA ARG A 187 19.57 1.98 9.82
C ARG A 187 19.37 0.48 9.96
N GLN A 188 20.44 -0.25 10.26
CA GLN A 188 20.39 -1.70 10.46
C GLN A 188 20.26 -2.00 11.96
N TYR A 189 19.50 -3.04 12.29
CA TYR A 189 19.29 -3.57 13.63
C TYR A 189 19.67 -5.05 13.66
N ARG A 190 19.35 -5.74 14.76
CA ARG A 190 19.69 -7.15 14.96
C ARG A 190 19.18 -8.06 13.84
N VAL A 191 19.85 -9.20 13.69
CA VAL A 191 19.40 -10.33 12.88
C VAL A 191 18.14 -10.92 13.50
N LEU A 192 17.14 -11.17 12.67
CA LEU A 192 15.86 -11.80 13.02
C LEU A 192 15.86 -13.29 12.71
N GLY A 193 16.59 -13.70 11.66
CA GLY A 193 16.70 -15.09 11.25
C GLY A 193 17.81 -15.30 10.23
N LYS A 194 18.24 -16.55 10.07
CA LYS A 194 19.23 -16.98 9.06
C LYS A 194 18.55 -17.87 8.03
N GLY A 195 18.86 -17.64 6.76
CA GLY A 195 18.31 -18.39 5.62
C GLY A 195 19.41 -19.01 4.75
N GLY A 196 19.00 -19.69 3.68
CA GLY A 196 19.92 -20.43 2.82
C GLY A 196 21.05 -19.59 2.19
N PHE A 197 20.73 -18.35 1.80
CA PHE A 197 21.67 -17.43 1.12
C PHE A 197 22.24 -16.33 2.00
N GLY A 198 21.87 -16.25 3.28
CA GLY A 198 22.31 -15.16 4.16
C GLY A 198 21.41 -15.01 5.38
N GLU A 199 21.10 -13.76 5.72
CA GLU A 199 20.38 -13.40 6.94
C GLU A 199 19.24 -12.41 6.66
N VAL A 200 18.28 -12.37 7.57
CA VAL A 200 17.25 -11.35 7.62
C VAL A 200 17.50 -10.54 8.88
N CYS A 201 17.64 -9.22 8.75
CA CYS A 201 17.78 -8.31 9.88
C CYS A 201 16.70 -7.23 9.86
N ALA A 202 16.35 -6.69 11.01
CA ALA A 202 15.46 -5.52 11.05
C ALA A 202 16.21 -4.30 10.51
N CYS A 203 15.50 -3.43 9.79
CA CYS A 203 16.04 -2.15 9.33
C CYS A 203 14.98 -1.03 9.43
N GLN A 204 15.43 0.22 9.37
CA GLN A 204 14.55 1.38 9.41
C GLN A 204 14.95 2.39 8.35
N VAL A 205 13.99 2.88 7.57
CA VAL A 205 14.23 3.97 6.61
C VAL A 205 14.53 5.25 7.38
N ARG A 206 15.72 5.83 7.18
CA ARG A 206 16.18 7.00 7.96
C ARG A 206 15.28 8.21 7.80
N ALA A 207 14.74 8.42 6.60
CA ALA A 207 13.93 9.59 6.29
C ALA A 207 12.51 9.49 6.88
N THR A 208 11.88 8.31 6.84
CA THR A 208 10.48 8.13 7.23
C THR A 208 10.31 7.57 8.64
N GLY A 209 11.32 6.88 9.17
CA GLY A 209 11.24 6.18 10.46
C GLY A 209 10.54 4.81 10.38
N LYS A 210 10.05 4.41 9.20
CA LYS A 210 9.33 3.15 9.02
C LYS A 210 10.27 1.95 9.13
N MET A 211 9.84 0.94 9.88
CA MET A 211 10.55 -0.31 10.13
C MET A 211 10.26 -1.33 9.03
N TYR A 212 11.27 -2.14 8.69
CA TYR A 212 11.23 -3.17 7.66
C TYR A 212 12.11 -4.37 8.05
N ALA A 213 11.97 -5.48 7.33
CA ALA A 213 12.92 -6.57 7.32
C ALA A 213 13.84 -6.43 6.09
N CYS A 214 15.15 -6.64 6.27
CA CYS A 214 16.12 -6.63 5.19
C CYS A 214 16.66 -8.05 5.00
N LYS A 215 16.16 -8.75 3.98
CA LYS A 215 16.68 -10.05 3.55
C LYS A 215 17.94 -9.82 2.71
N LYS A 216 19.10 -10.20 3.26
CA LYS A 216 20.41 -10.09 2.60
C LYS A 216 20.79 -11.44 2.00
N LEU A 217 20.99 -11.45 0.69
CA LEU A 217 21.43 -12.62 -0.08
C LEU A 217 22.90 -12.40 -0.46
N GLU A 218 23.81 -13.17 0.13
CA GLU A 218 25.25 -13.02 -0.12
C GLU A 218 25.58 -13.42 -1.57
N LYS A 219 26.17 -12.49 -2.33
CA LYS A 219 26.51 -12.67 -3.76
C LYS A 219 27.39 -13.89 -3.98
N LYS A 220 28.38 -14.10 -3.10
CA LYS A 220 29.27 -15.27 -3.13
C LYS A 220 28.49 -16.59 -2.97
N ARG A 221 27.50 -16.64 -2.07
CA ARG A 221 26.68 -17.84 -1.86
C ARG A 221 25.71 -18.09 -3.00
N ILE A 222 25.11 -17.04 -3.55
CA ILE A 222 24.26 -17.13 -4.76
C ILE A 222 25.05 -17.79 -5.88
N LYS A 223 26.23 -17.22 -6.22
CA LYS A 223 27.09 -17.74 -7.29
C LYS A 223 27.53 -19.18 -7.03
N LYS A 224 27.96 -19.50 -5.80
CA LYS A 224 28.40 -20.85 -5.42
C LYS A 224 27.30 -21.91 -5.63
N ARG A 225 26.03 -21.54 -5.42
CA ARG A 225 24.89 -22.45 -5.53
C ARG A 225 24.10 -22.29 -6.84
N LYS A 226 24.58 -21.45 -7.78
CA LYS A 226 23.88 -21.12 -9.03
C LYS A 226 22.43 -20.66 -8.80
N GLY A 227 22.24 -19.81 -7.77
CA GLY A 227 20.93 -19.37 -7.28
C GLY A 227 20.41 -18.06 -7.89
N GLU A 228 20.99 -17.59 -8.99
CA GLU A 228 20.71 -16.28 -9.59
C GLU A 228 19.25 -16.15 -10.02
N ALA A 229 18.74 -17.15 -10.76
CA ALA A 229 17.35 -17.17 -11.23
C ALA A 229 16.36 -17.21 -10.05
N MET A 230 16.67 -17.97 -9.00
CA MET A 230 15.83 -18.06 -7.80
C MET A 230 15.74 -16.70 -7.08
N ALA A 231 16.86 -16.00 -6.91
CA ALA A 231 16.89 -14.68 -6.28
C ALA A 231 16.14 -13.62 -7.11
N LEU A 232 16.27 -13.66 -8.44
CA LEU A 232 15.56 -12.75 -9.33
C LEU A 232 14.05 -13.03 -9.35
N ASN A 233 13.66 -14.30 -9.41
CA ASN A 233 12.26 -14.71 -9.43
C ASN A 233 11.54 -14.29 -8.14
N GLU A 234 12.17 -14.48 -6.97
CA GLU A 234 11.63 -13.99 -5.70
C GLU A 234 11.39 -12.48 -5.73
N LYS A 235 12.36 -11.69 -6.24
CA LYS A 235 12.21 -10.23 -6.36
C LYS A 235 11.06 -9.86 -7.30
N GLN A 236 10.95 -10.50 -8.47
CA GLN A 236 9.95 -10.17 -9.49
C GLN A 236 8.53 -10.53 -9.06
N ILE A 237 8.36 -11.66 -8.36
CA ILE A 237 7.07 -12.03 -7.78
C ILE A 237 6.68 -11.00 -6.72
N LEU A 238 7.55 -10.73 -5.74
CA LEU A 238 7.24 -9.81 -4.64
C LEU A 238 7.04 -8.35 -5.09
N GLU A 239 7.58 -7.96 -6.24
CA GLU A 239 7.34 -6.63 -6.84
C GLU A 239 5.95 -6.51 -7.45
N LYS A 240 5.38 -7.60 -7.99
CA LYS A 240 4.07 -7.61 -8.64
C LYS A 240 2.92 -7.91 -7.69
N VAL A 241 3.18 -8.67 -6.62
CA VAL A 241 2.16 -9.05 -5.65
C VAL A 241 1.82 -7.88 -4.74
N ASN A 242 0.54 -7.49 -4.72
CA ASN A 242 -0.02 -6.52 -3.79
C ASN A 242 -1.21 -7.16 -3.03
N SER A 243 -0.90 -8.05 -2.09
CA SER A 243 -1.88 -8.72 -1.22
C SER A 243 -1.61 -8.38 0.24
N ARG A 244 -2.66 -8.27 1.05
CA ARG A 244 -2.55 -8.08 2.51
C ARG A 244 -1.93 -9.29 3.22
N PHE A 245 -1.99 -10.47 2.59
CA PHE A 245 -1.56 -11.75 3.16
C PHE A 245 -0.17 -12.19 2.66
N VAL A 246 0.44 -11.43 1.75
CA VAL A 246 1.80 -11.68 1.25
C VAL A 246 2.69 -10.51 1.65
N VAL A 247 3.90 -10.80 2.15
CA VAL A 247 4.88 -9.76 2.48
C VAL A 247 5.20 -8.91 1.24
N SER A 248 5.09 -7.59 1.35
CA SER A 248 5.32 -6.70 0.23
C SER A 248 6.80 -6.30 0.14
N LEU A 249 7.33 -6.23 -1.08
CA LEU A 249 8.65 -5.64 -1.36
C LEU A 249 8.53 -4.11 -1.43
N SER A 250 9.29 -3.39 -0.61
CA SER A 250 9.38 -1.93 -0.66
C SER A 250 10.63 -1.42 -1.37
N TYR A 251 11.76 -2.13 -1.26
CA TYR A 251 13.01 -1.74 -1.91
C TYR A 251 13.82 -2.97 -2.31
N ALA A 252 14.50 -2.89 -3.46
CA ALA A 252 15.59 -3.78 -3.82
C ALA A 252 16.85 -2.94 -4.07
N TYR A 253 17.97 -3.32 -3.46
CA TYR A 253 19.25 -2.66 -3.67
C TYR A 253 20.41 -3.64 -3.49
N GLU A 254 21.60 -3.24 -3.89
CA GLU A 254 22.81 -4.03 -3.66
C GLU A 254 23.81 -3.34 -2.75
N THR A 255 24.68 -4.16 -2.19
CA THR A 255 25.89 -3.74 -1.49
C THR A 255 27.10 -4.39 -2.15
N LYS A 256 28.30 -4.14 -1.62
CA LYS A 256 29.52 -4.82 -2.06
C LYS A 256 29.36 -6.34 -2.05
N ASP A 257 28.74 -6.89 -1.01
CA ASP A 257 28.76 -8.33 -0.75
C ASP A 257 27.40 -9.04 -0.87
N ALA A 258 26.28 -8.29 -0.94
CA ALA A 258 24.93 -8.86 -0.92
C ALA A 258 23.93 -8.12 -1.81
N LEU A 259 22.92 -8.85 -2.28
CA LEU A 259 21.65 -8.30 -2.77
C LEU A 259 20.69 -8.18 -1.58
N CYS A 260 19.90 -7.10 -1.52
CA CYS A 260 19.04 -6.79 -0.39
C CYS A 260 17.60 -6.58 -0.84
N LEU A 261 16.68 -7.35 -0.25
CA LEU A 261 15.24 -7.16 -0.39
C LEU A 261 14.69 -6.58 0.92
N VAL A 262 14.05 -5.42 0.84
CA VAL A 262 13.44 -4.75 1.98
C VAL A 262 11.96 -5.03 1.98
N LEU A 263 11.51 -5.84 2.94
CA LEU A 263 10.21 -6.47 3.01
C LEU A 263 9.42 -5.96 4.22
N THR A 264 8.10 -6.14 4.20
CA THR A 264 7.24 -5.97 5.38
C THR A 264 7.83 -6.68 6.61
N LEU A 265 7.96 -5.95 7.72
CA LEU A 265 8.46 -6.51 8.98
C LEU A 265 7.35 -7.26 9.71
N MET A 266 7.44 -8.59 9.73
CA MET A 266 6.54 -9.46 10.50
C MET A 266 7.10 -9.68 11.90
N ASN A 267 6.55 -8.97 12.88
CA ASN A 267 7.08 -8.96 14.24
C ASN A 267 6.74 -10.21 15.07
N GLY A 268 5.76 -11.00 14.62
CA GLY A 268 5.27 -12.18 15.35
C GLY A 268 6.19 -13.38 15.29
N GLY A 269 7.22 -13.40 14.43
CA GLY A 269 7.97 -14.61 14.13
C GLY A 269 7.24 -15.52 13.14
N ASP A 270 7.73 -16.74 12.97
CA ASP A 270 7.15 -17.74 12.06
C ASP A 270 6.24 -18.73 12.78
N LEU A 271 5.34 -19.37 12.03
CA LEU A 271 4.40 -20.36 12.60
C LEU A 271 5.11 -21.56 13.21
N LYS A 272 6.31 -21.95 12.73
CA LYS A 272 7.07 -23.05 13.32
C LYS A 272 7.46 -22.74 14.77
N PHE A 273 7.87 -21.51 15.07
CA PHE A 273 8.11 -21.09 16.45
C PHE A 273 6.83 -21.19 17.29
N HIS A 274 5.71 -20.66 16.79
CA HIS A 274 4.44 -20.68 17.53
C HIS A 274 3.88 -22.09 17.77
N ILE A 275 4.05 -23.01 16.82
CA ILE A 275 3.54 -24.39 16.93
C ILE A 275 4.38 -25.22 17.90
N TYR A 276 5.71 -25.06 17.89
CA TYR A 276 6.60 -26.00 18.59
C TYR A 276 7.27 -25.42 19.84
N HIS A 277 7.28 -24.11 20.02
CA HIS A 277 8.07 -23.44 21.07
C HIS A 277 7.24 -22.52 21.98
N MET A 278 5.92 -22.42 21.78
CA MET A 278 5.02 -21.67 22.65
C MET A 278 4.08 -22.61 23.42
N GLY A 279 4.53 -23.08 24.59
CA GLY A 279 3.73 -23.94 25.45
C GLY A 279 3.56 -25.35 24.89
N GLU A 280 2.34 -25.87 24.95
CA GLU A 280 1.99 -27.16 24.34
C GLU A 280 1.99 -27.09 22.82
N ALA A 281 2.38 -28.19 22.16
CA ALA A 281 2.54 -28.21 20.72
C ALA A 281 1.19 -28.13 19.99
N GLY A 282 1.11 -27.25 18.98
CA GLY A 282 -0.10 -27.05 18.17
C GLY A 282 -0.89 -25.80 18.52
N PHE A 283 -2.08 -25.68 17.95
CA PHE A 283 -3.01 -24.57 18.18
C PHE A 283 -4.40 -25.11 18.49
N GLU A 284 -5.17 -24.35 19.27
CA GLU A 284 -6.62 -24.55 19.36
C GLU A 284 -7.28 -24.34 17.99
N GLU A 285 -8.34 -25.10 17.73
CA GLU A 285 -9.04 -25.11 16.44
C GLU A 285 -9.43 -23.70 15.94
N PRO A 286 -10.02 -22.80 16.76
CA PRO A 286 -10.36 -21.45 16.29
C PRO A 286 -9.14 -20.66 15.77
N ARG A 287 -7.97 -20.81 16.42
CA ARG A 287 -6.73 -20.15 16.00
C ARG A 287 -6.18 -20.76 14.71
N ALA A 288 -6.23 -22.08 14.58
CA ALA A 288 -5.81 -22.79 13.37
C ALA A 288 -6.69 -22.42 12.16
N VAL A 289 -8.01 -22.43 12.34
CA VAL A 289 -9.00 -22.02 11.33
C VAL A 289 -8.76 -20.59 10.88
N PHE A 290 -8.54 -19.66 11.82
CA PHE A 290 -8.27 -18.27 11.51
C PHE A 290 -7.03 -18.10 10.62
N TYR A 291 -5.89 -18.71 10.98
CA TYR A 291 -4.69 -18.65 10.15
C TYR A 291 -4.87 -19.35 8.81
N ALA A 292 -5.58 -20.48 8.77
CA ALA A 292 -5.86 -21.19 7.52
C ALA A 292 -6.72 -20.34 6.58
N ALA A 293 -7.70 -19.60 7.10
CA ALA A 293 -8.51 -18.67 6.33
C ALA A 293 -7.67 -17.53 5.75
N GLU A 294 -6.79 -16.90 6.54
CA GLU A 294 -5.88 -15.85 6.05
C GLU A 294 -4.88 -16.39 5.01
N ILE A 295 -4.35 -17.60 5.21
CA ILE A 295 -3.45 -18.27 4.25
C ILE A 295 -4.18 -18.58 2.95
N CYS A 296 -5.45 -18.99 3.01
CA CYS A 296 -6.27 -19.27 1.83
C CYS A 296 -6.50 -18.02 0.97
N CYS A 297 -6.59 -16.84 1.59
CA CYS A 297 -6.69 -15.57 0.88
C CYS A 297 -5.37 -15.06 0.27
N GLY A 298 -4.22 -15.61 0.67
CA GLY A 298 -2.89 -15.18 0.25
C GLY A 298 -2.40 -15.83 -1.03
#